data_AF-A0A8J3RZZ6-F1
#
_entry.id   AF-A0A8J3RZZ6-F1
#
_cell.length_a   1.000
_cell.length_b   1.000
_cell.length_c   1.000
_cell.angle_alpha   90.00
_cell.angle_beta   90.00
_cell.angle_gamma   90.00
#
_symmetry.space_group_name_H-M   'P 1'
#
loop_
_entity.id
_entity.type
_entity.pdbx_description
1 polymer ?
#
loop_
_entity_poly.entity_id
_entity_poly.type
_entity_poly.pdbx_seq_one_letter_code
_entity_poly.pdbx_strand_id
1 'polypeptide(L)'
;MIHLALACRVLLAAVLLIAVGSKLSRTAFGEFVSSTGRLLPPRLTGRQRSAAVLVLTVEAATVPALLVPATAALGLVAAVGLLTAFTIGIGGALHRGERAPCRCFGASRTRLGPLHLARNLTLIAVGVTGLAASASAGTAHPGGAVLAVFAGIVLAALMVRLDDLAALFAPTHPRS
;
A
#
# COMPACT_ATOMS: atom_id res chain seq x y z
N MET A 1 13.06 -1.21 19.90
CA MET A 1 13.24 -1.33 18.44
C MET A 1 12.49 -2.53 17.85
N ILE A 2 12.61 -3.75 18.40
CA ILE A 2 11.90 -4.93 17.87
C ILE A 2 10.36 -4.78 17.81
N HIS A 3 9.74 -4.15 18.82
CA HIS A 3 8.30 -3.86 18.83
C HIS A 3 7.88 -2.86 17.75
N LEU A 4 8.72 -1.87 17.46
CA LEU A 4 8.48 -0.91 16.38
C LEU A 4 8.53 -1.62 15.01
N ALA A 5 9.56 -2.44 14.78
CA ALA A 5 9.66 -3.25 13.57
C ALA A 5 8.44 -4.17 13.38
N LEU A 6 7.96 -4.80 14.46
CA LEU A 6 6.75 -5.61 14.43
C LEU A 6 5.50 -4.80 14.07
N ALA A 7 5.30 -3.62 14.68
CA ALA A 7 4.17 -2.74 14.36
C ALA A 7 4.20 -2.29 12.89
N CYS A 8 5.37 -1.92 12.36
CA CYS A 8 5.56 -1.55 10.94
C CYS A 8 5.21 -2.72 10.01
N ARG A 9 5.65 -3.94 10.33
CA ARG A 9 5.36 -5.15 9.54
C ARG A 9 3.87 -5.48 9.53
N VAL A 10 3.23 -5.40 10.69
CA VAL A 10 1.78 -5.66 10.82
C VAL A 10 0.97 -4.61 10.06
N LEU A 11 1.33 -3.33 10.17
CA LEU A 11 0.72 -2.25 9.39
C LEU A 11 0.76 -2.56 7.89
N LEU A 12 1.96 -2.79 7.36
CA LEU A 12 2.16 -3.00 5.93
C LEU A 12 1.50 -4.29 5.44
N ALA A 13 1.59 -5.38 6.22
CA ALA A 13 0.94 -6.64 5.90
C ALA A 13 -0.58 -6.50 5.85
N ALA A 14 -1.20 -5.78 6.80
CA ALA A 14 -2.63 -5.54 6.82
C ALA A 14 -3.09 -4.71 5.61
N VAL A 15 -2.38 -3.62 5.29
CA VAL A 15 -2.69 -2.78 4.12
C VAL A 15 -2.57 -3.59 2.82
N LEU A 16 -1.50 -4.38 2.66
CA LEU A 16 -1.30 -5.23 1.48
C LEU A 16 -2.35 -6.35 1.41
N LEU A 17 -2.71 -6.95 2.53
CA LEU A 17 -3.74 -8.00 2.57
C LEU A 17 -5.11 -7.46 2.13
N ILE A 18 -5.49 -6.26 2.58
CA ILE A 18 -6.71 -5.58 2.13
C ILE A 18 -6.62 -5.27 0.63
N ALA A 19 -5.46 -4.80 0.17
CA ALA A 19 -5.22 -4.52 -1.25
C ALA A 19 -5.30 -5.78 -2.13
N VAL A 20 -4.81 -6.94 -1.67
CA VAL A 20 -4.93 -8.22 -2.37
C VAL A 20 -6.38 -8.70 -2.35
N GLY A 21 -7.02 -8.72 -1.17
CA GLY A 21 -8.40 -9.19 -0.99
C GLY A 21 -9.40 -8.45 -1.88
N SER A 22 -9.19 -7.16 -2.07
CA SER A 22 -10.02 -6.33 -2.97
C SER A 22 -9.89 -6.66 -4.47
N LYS A 23 -8.84 -7.39 -4.87
CA LYS A 23 -8.53 -7.74 -6.27
C LYS A 23 -8.87 -9.20 -6.61
N LEU A 24 -9.46 -9.95 -5.68
CA LEU A 24 -9.74 -11.39 -5.85
C LEU A 24 -10.92 -11.68 -6.80
N SER A 25 -11.84 -10.73 -6.99
CA SER A 25 -12.95 -10.93 -7.93
C SER A 25 -12.52 -10.66 -9.38
N ARG A 26 -13.10 -11.40 -10.34
CA ARG A 26 -12.78 -11.25 -11.78
C ARG A 26 -13.07 -9.83 -12.28
N THR A 27 -14.16 -9.22 -11.80
CA THR A 27 -14.54 -7.85 -12.12
C THR A 27 -13.52 -6.85 -11.57
N ALA A 28 -13.17 -6.96 -10.28
CA ALA A 28 -12.18 -6.07 -9.67
C ALA A 28 -10.80 -6.20 -10.33
N PHE A 29 -10.40 -7.43 -10.69
CA PHE A 29 -9.14 -7.65 -11.39
C PHE A 29 -9.12 -7.00 -12.79
N GLY A 30 -10.22 -7.10 -13.56
CA GLY A 30 -10.34 -6.42 -14.85
C GLY A 30 -10.21 -4.89 -14.73
N GLU A 31 -10.85 -4.30 -13.71
CA GLU A 31 -10.75 -2.87 -13.43
C GLU A 31 -9.34 -2.47 -12.95
N PHE A 32 -8.66 -3.34 -12.19
CA PHE A 32 -7.28 -3.16 -11.79
C PHE A 32 -6.32 -3.19 -12.97
N VAL A 33 -6.50 -4.11 -13.93
CA VAL A 33 -5.73 -4.16 -15.18
C VAL A 33 -5.90 -2.86 -15.98
N SER A 34 -7.14 -2.37 -16.12
CA SER A 34 -7.43 -1.10 -16.78
C SER A 34 -6.75 0.09 -16.08
N SER A 35 -6.81 0.14 -14.75
CA SER A 35 -6.15 1.18 -13.95
C SER A 35 -4.62 1.13 -14.09
N THR A 36 -4.05 -0.07 -14.11
CA THR A 36 -2.61 -0.31 -14.30
C THR A 36 -2.15 0.19 -15.66
N GLY A 37 -2.95 -0.03 -16.72
CA GLY A 37 -2.69 0.49 -18.06
C GLY A 37 -2.55 2.01 -18.11
N ARG A 38 -3.35 2.75 -17.33
CA ARG A 38 -3.29 4.22 -17.25
C ARG A 38 -2.08 4.73 -16.48
N LEU A 39 -1.58 3.95 -15.52
CA LEU A 39 -0.40 4.28 -14.71
C LEU A 39 0.89 4.05 -15.49
N LEU A 40 0.92 2.98 -16.30
CA LEU A 40 2.08 2.63 -17.13
C LEU A 40 2.46 3.76 -18.09
N PRO A 41 3.76 3.95 -18.36
CA PRO A 41 4.20 4.87 -19.39
C PRO A 41 3.75 4.40 -20.78
N PRO A 42 3.54 5.32 -21.75
CA PRO A 42 3.04 4.99 -23.09
C PRO A 42 3.87 3.92 -23.83
N ARG A 43 5.16 3.79 -23.51
CA ARG A 43 6.08 2.80 -24.08
C ARG A 43 5.77 1.35 -23.67
N LEU A 44 4.96 1.15 -22.63
CA LEU A 44 4.59 -0.17 -22.09
C LEU A 44 3.11 -0.51 -22.32
N THR A 45 2.45 0.24 -23.20
CA THR A 45 1.07 -0.01 -23.62
C THR A 45 0.93 -1.45 -24.14
N GLY A 46 -0.11 -2.17 -23.71
CA GLY A 46 -0.31 -3.60 -24.01
C GLY A 46 0.23 -4.58 -22.97
N ARG A 47 1.17 -4.17 -22.09
CA ARG A 47 1.71 -5.02 -21.02
C ARG A 47 0.93 -4.93 -19.69
N GLN A 48 -0.19 -4.22 -19.70
CA GLN A 48 -1.03 -3.94 -18.52
C GLN A 48 -1.48 -5.19 -17.75
N ARG A 49 -1.85 -6.27 -18.46
CA ARG A 49 -2.26 -7.52 -17.82
C ARG A 49 -1.10 -8.21 -17.13
N SER A 50 0.05 -8.29 -17.79
CA SER A 50 1.26 -8.88 -17.21
C SER A 50 1.75 -8.07 -16.00
N ALA A 51 1.75 -6.74 -16.09
CA ALA A 51 2.08 -5.86 -14.99
C ALA A 51 1.12 -6.03 -13.81
N ALA A 52 -0.19 -6.11 -14.06
CA ALA A 52 -1.19 -6.34 -13.03
C ALA A 52 -1.02 -7.70 -12.35
N VAL A 53 -0.78 -8.77 -13.11
CA VAL A 53 -0.50 -10.10 -12.53
C VAL A 53 0.78 -10.04 -11.68
N LEU A 54 1.85 -9.46 -12.19
CA LEU A 54 3.11 -9.32 -11.46
C LEU A 54 2.94 -8.53 -10.16
N VAL A 55 2.21 -7.42 -10.21
CA VAL A 55 1.92 -6.63 -9.02
C VAL A 55 1.12 -7.46 -8.01
N LEU A 56 0.06 -8.14 -8.44
CA LEU A 56 -0.77 -8.94 -7.55
C LEU A 56 0.01 -10.11 -6.93
N THR A 57 0.88 -10.78 -7.69
CA THR A 57 1.72 -11.86 -7.16
C THR A 57 2.75 -11.34 -6.17
N VAL A 58 3.38 -10.20 -6.44
CA VAL A 58 4.32 -9.56 -5.51
C VAL A 58 3.59 -9.10 -4.25
N GLU A 59 2.42 -8.47 -4.36
CA GLU A 59 1.57 -8.09 -3.22
C GLU A 59 1.26 -9.30 -2.34
N ALA A 60 0.75 -10.38 -2.96
CA ALA A 60 0.36 -11.60 -2.24
C ALA A 60 1.56 -12.31 -1.60
N ALA A 61 2.73 -12.35 -2.24
CA ALA A 61 3.95 -12.94 -1.68
C ALA A 61 4.56 -12.07 -0.56
N THR A 62 4.39 -10.75 -0.62
CA THR A 62 4.95 -9.83 0.37
C THR A 62 4.27 -9.97 1.72
N VAL A 63 2.96 -10.27 1.76
CA VAL A 63 2.21 -10.45 3.02
C VAL A 63 2.84 -11.53 3.94
N PRO A 64 2.99 -12.80 3.51
CA PRO A 64 3.63 -13.81 4.35
C PRO A 64 5.10 -13.49 4.61
N ALA A 65 5.81 -12.89 3.66
CA ALA A 65 7.20 -12.45 3.86
C ALA A 65 7.34 -11.42 4.99
N LEU A 66 6.35 -10.54 5.16
CA LEU A 66 6.31 -9.59 6.28
C LEU A 66 5.98 -10.27 7.61
N LEU A 67 5.19 -11.34 7.63
CA LEU A 67 4.75 -11.98 8.87
C LEU A 67 5.75 -13.00 9.41
N VAL A 68 6.50 -13.68 8.54
CA VAL A 68 7.51 -14.66 8.94
C VAL A 68 8.81 -13.95 9.35
N PRO A 69 9.32 -14.14 10.59
CA PRO A 69 10.53 -13.44 11.05
C PRO A 69 11.76 -13.64 10.16
N ALA A 70 11.94 -14.84 9.61
CA ALA A 70 13.08 -15.18 8.75
C ALA A 70 13.11 -14.42 7.42
N THR A 71 11.96 -13.98 6.92
CA THR A 71 11.83 -13.26 5.64
C THR A 71 11.37 -11.82 5.81
N ALA A 72 11.27 -11.34 7.06
CA ALA A 72 10.72 -10.02 7.41
C ALA A 72 11.42 -8.87 6.69
N ALA A 73 12.75 -8.89 6.62
CA ALA A 73 13.53 -7.87 5.94
C ALA A 73 13.24 -7.85 4.43
N LEU A 74 13.14 -9.03 3.81
CA LEU A 74 12.78 -9.15 2.39
C LEU A 74 11.35 -8.65 2.14
N GLY A 75 10.40 -8.97 3.03
CA GLY A 75 9.04 -8.47 2.96
C GLY A 75 8.98 -6.93 3.06
N LEU A 76 9.76 -6.33 3.96
CA LEU A 76 9.84 -4.87 4.10
C LEU A 76 10.44 -4.21 2.85
N VAL A 77 11.50 -4.76 2.28
CA VAL A 77 12.11 -4.27 1.03
C VAL A 77 11.12 -4.38 -0.14
N ALA A 78 10.44 -5.53 -0.26
CA ALA A 78 9.43 -5.74 -1.29
C ALA A 78 8.26 -4.75 -1.16
N ALA A 79 7.77 -4.52 0.07
CA ALA A 79 6.71 -3.54 0.35
C ALA A 79 7.15 -2.12 -0.03
N VAL A 80 8.34 -1.68 0.39
CA VAL A 80 8.88 -0.35 0.04
C VAL A 80 9.05 -0.21 -1.47
N GLY A 81 9.62 -1.22 -2.14
CA GLY A 81 9.79 -1.22 -3.59
C GLY A 81 8.46 -1.11 -4.33
N LEU A 82 7.46 -1.88 -3.91
CA LEU A 82 6.12 -1.84 -4.49
C LEU A 82 5.45 -0.48 -4.29
N LEU A 83 5.48 0.06 -3.06
CA LEU A 83 4.91 1.37 -2.74
C LEU A 83 5.61 2.48 -3.53
N THR A 84 6.93 2.37 -3.73
CA THR A 84 7.71 3.32 -4.54
C THR A 84 7.30 3.25 -6.00
N ALA A 85 7.17 2.04 -6.56
CA ALA A 85 6.69 1.85 -7.93
C ALA A 85 5.29 2.43 -8.14
N PHE A 86 4.37 2.22 -7.20
CA PHE A 86 3.06 2.84 -7.23
C PHE A 86 3.13 4.36 -7.12
N THR A 87 3.99 4.90 -6.26
CA THR A 87 4.18 6.35 -6.11
C THR A 87 4.65 6.99 -7.41
N ILE A 88 5.63 6.37 -8.08
CA ILE A 88 6.13 6.83 -9.38
C ILE A 88 5.03 6.73 -10.46
N GLY A 89 4.31 5.61 -10.52
CA GLY A 89 3.22 5.42 -11.48
C GLY A 89 2.09 6.44 -11.30
N ILE A 90 1.68 6.70 -10.05
CA ILE A 90 0.64 7.69 -9.72
C ILE A 90 1.15 9.10 -10.02
N GLY A 91 2.39 9.45 -9.62
CA GLY A 91 2.99 10.75 -9.92
C GLY A 91 3.09 11.02 -11.42
N GLY A 92 3.50 10.00 -12.20
CA GLY A 92 3.54 10.09 -13.65
C GLY A 92 2.15 10.24 -14.29
N ALA A 93 1.14 9.54 -13.77
CA ALA A 93 -0.24 9.69 -14.24
C ALA A 93 -0.81 11.08 -13.91
N LEU A 94 -0.57 11.59 -12.69
CA LEU A 94 -0.96 12.95 -12.29
C LEU A 94 -0.29 14.00 -13.17
N HIS A 95 0.99 13.82 -13.50
CA HIS A 95 1.71 14.73 -14.39
C HIS A 95 1.13 14.73 -15.82
N ARG A 96 0.55 13.62 -16.27
CA ARG A 96 -0.21 13.52 -17.54
C ARG A 96 -1.65 14.05 -17.44
N GLY A 97 -2.10 14.51 -16.27
CA GLY A 97 -3.46 15.00 -16.06
C GLY A 97 -4.51 13.90 -15.85
N GLU A 98 -4.11 12.64 -15.65
CA GLU A 98 -5.04 11.54 -15.39
C GLU A 98 -5.66 11.69 -13.99
N ARG A 99 -6.99 11.81 -13.93
CA ARG A 99 -7.78 11.88 -12.69
C ARG A 99 -8.72 10.70 -12.51
N ALA A 100 -8.42 9.58 -13.17
CA ALA A 100 -9.18 8.34 -13.05
C ALA A 100 -9.15 7.82 -11.59
N PRO A 101 -10.17 7.06 -11.15
CA PRO A 101 -10.17 6.44 -9.83
C PRO A 101 -9.00 5.44 -9.68
N CYS A 102 -8.30 5.48 -8.54
CA CYS A 102 -7.21 4.55 -8.24
C CYS A 102 -7.73 3.26 -7.60
N ARG A 103 -7.58 2.11 -8.27
CA ARG A 103 -7.89 0.80 -7.67
C ARG A 103 -6.66 0.05 -7.12
N CYS A 104 -5.51 0.71 -7.01
CA CYS A 104 -4.29 0.09 -6.47
C CYS A 104 -4.44 -0.33 -5.00
N PHE A 105 -5.25 0.39 -4.21
CA PHE A 105 -5.47 0.17 -2.77
C PHE A 105 -6.91 -0.24 -2.42
N GLY A 106 -7.60 -0.93 -3.32
CA GLY A 106 -8.96 -1.41 -3.05
C GLY A 106 -10.03 -0.87 -3.97
N ALA A 107 -11.28 -1.06 -3.56
CA ALA A 107 -12.48 -0.54 -4.23
C ALA A 107 -12.64 0.99 -4.09
N SER A 108 -11.54 1.72 -3.87
CA SER A 108 -11.57 3.15 -3.70
C SER A 108 -12.05 3.80 -5.01
N ARG A 109 -13.14 4.56 -4.90
CA ARG A 109 -13.76 5.30 -6.02
C ARG A 109 -13.27 6.74 -6.08
N THR A 110 -12.39 7.16 -5.15
CA THR A 110 -11.86 8.51 -5.13
C THR A 110 -10.88 8.72 -6.29
N ARG A 111 -10.97 9.91 -6.90
CA ARG A 111 -10.10 10.31 -8.01
C ARG A 111 -8.65 10.40 -7.54
N LEU A 112 -7.73 10.08 -8.44
CA LEU A 112 -6.30 10.25 -8.22
C LEU A 112 -6.00 11.66 -7.68
N GLY A 113 -5.32 11.74 -6.53
CA GLY A 113 -5.03 13.01 -5.88
C GLY A 113 -3.75 12.96 -5.03
N PRO A 114 -3.29 14.13 -4.54
CA PRO A 114 -2.06 14.26 -3.76
C PRO A 114 -2.09 13.46 -2.45
N LEU A 115 -3.28 13.20 -1.90
CA LEU A 115 -3.45 12.34 -0.72
C LEU A 115 -2.96 10.91 -0.95
N HIS A 116 -3.10 10.35 -2.15
CA HIS A 116 -2.59 9.01 -2.45
C HIS A 116 -1.05 8.98 -2.46
N LEU A 117 -0.40 10.05 -2.93
CA LEU A 117 1.05 10.20 -2.82
C LEU A 117 1.47 10.31 -1.36
N ALA A 118 0.80 11.16 -0.57
CA ALA A 118 1.09 11.33 0.85
C ALA A 118 0.95 10.00 1.62
N ARG A 119 -0.12 9.24 1.38
CA ARG A 119 -0.31 7.90 1.96
C ARG A 119 0.83 6.96 1.60
N ASN A 120 1.19 6.85 0.32
CA ASN A 120 2.28 5.97 -0.10
C ASN A 120 3.62 6.38 0.50
N LEU A 121 3.94 7.68 0.49
CA LEU A 121 5.17 8.19 1.09
C LEU A 121 5.23 7.90 2.59
N THR A 122 4.09 7.99 3.29
CA THR A 122 3.98 7.62 4.70
C THR A 122 4.24 6.13 4.90
N LEU A 123 3.63 5.26 4.09
CA LEU A 123 3.85 3.81 4.16
C LEU A 123 5.30 3.42 3.79
N ILE A 124 5.93 4.13 2.85
CA ILE A 124 7.36 3.98 2.52
C ILE A 124 8.21 4.34 3.74
N ALA A 125 7.95 5.49 4.37
CA ALA A 125 8.66 5.90 5.58
C ALA A 125 8.51 4.87 6.71
N VAL A 126 7.31 4.30 6.87
CA VAL A 126 7.08 3.21 7.83
C VAL A 126 7.90 1.96 7.47
N GLY A 127 7.96 1.57 6.20
CA GLY A 127 8.78 0.45 5.74
C GLY A 127 10.27 0.65 6.02
N VAL A 128 10.82 1.82 5.68
CA VAL A 128 12.22 2.18 5.95
C VAL A 128 12.50 2.20 7.46
N THR A 129 11.57 2.75 8.25
CA THR A 129 11.66 2.74 9.72
C THR A 129 11.65 1.31 10.27
N GLY A 130 10.80 0.44 9.72
CA GLY A 130 10.76 -0.98 10.07
C GLY A 130 12.07 -1.71 9.75
N LEU A 131 12.70 -1.41 8.61
CA LEU A 131 14.03 -1.93 8.25
C LEU A 131 15.09 -1.47 9.24
N ALA A 132 15.16 -0.17 9.52
CA ALA A 132 16.13 0.39 10.47
C ALA A 132 15.93 -0.19 11.88
N ALA A 133 14.69 -0.35 12.32
CA ALA A 133 14.35 -0.94 13.61
C ALA A 133 14.65 -2.44 13.69
N SER A 134 14.69 -3.15 12.56
CA SER A 134 15.03 -4.58 12.48
C SER A 134 16.53 -4.84 12.64
N ALA A 135 17.39 -3.84 12.44
CA ALA A 135 18.84 -3.97 12.62
C ALA A 135 19.26 -4.09 14.10
N SER A 136 18.34 -3.83 15.04
CA SER A 136 18.60 -3.94 16.48
C SER A 136 18.33 -5.35 16.98
N ALA A 137 19.35 -6.01 17.54
CA ALA A 137 19.18 -7.31 18.19
C ALA A 137 18.45 -7.17 19.53
N GLY A 138 17.47 -8.03 19.79
CA GLY A 138 16.75 -8.10 21.07
C GLY A 138 15.57 -9.07 21.03
N THR A 139 15.26 -9.67 22.18
CA THR A 139 14.09 -10.54 22.34
C THR A 139 12.85 -9.69 22.64
N ALA A 140 11.75 -9.95 21.93
CA ALA A 140 10.51 -9.22 22.16
C ALA A 140 9.83 -9.72 23.44
N HIS A 141 9.53 -8.82 24.37
CA HIS A 141 8.68 -9.15 25.51
C HIS A 141 7.23 -9.36 25.02
N PRO A 142 6.52 -10.43 25.43
CA PRO A 142 5.21 -10.79 24.88
C PRO A 142 4.17 -9.67 25.02
N GLY A 143 4.15 -8.96 26.15
CA GLY A 143 3.25 -7.81 26.34
C GLY A 143 3.48 -6.67 25.34
N GLY A 144 4.75 -6.36 25.05
CA GLY A 144 5.10 -5.35 24.04
C GLY A 144 4.78 -5.80 22.61
N ALA A 145 4.79 -7.11 22.35
CA ALA A 145 4.41 -7.66 21.05
C ALA A 145 2.91 -7.50 20.78
N VAL A 146 2.06 -7.77 21.77
CA VAL A 146 0.59 -7.56 21.66
C VAL A 146 0.26 -6.11 21.35
N LEU A 147 0.86 -5.17 22.09
CA LEU A 147 0.64 -3.74 21.86
C LEU A 147 1.10 -3.31 20.46
N ALA A 148 2.26 -3.80 20.00
CA ALA A 148 2.77 -3.50 18.67
C ALA A 148 1.85 -4.02 17.55
N VAL A 149 1.32 -5.25 17.69
CA VAL A 149 0.36 -5.82 16.73
C VAL A 149 -0.91 -4.97 16.70
N PHE A 150 -1.47 -4.66 17.88
CA PHE A 150 -2.67 -3.84 17.98
C PHE A 150 -2.47 -2.46 17.35
N ALA A 151 -1.38 -1.79 17.69
CA ALA A 151 -1.02 -0.50 17.10
C ALA A 151 -0.89 -0.57 15.57
N GLY A 152 -0.22 -1.61 15.06
CA GLY A 152 -0.09 -1.84 13.61
C GLY A 152 -1.45 -2.01 12.91
N ILE A 153 -2.37 -2.77 13.51
CA ILE A 153 -3.73 -2.98 12.97
C ILE A 153 -4.53 -1.66 12.98
N VAL A 154 -4.51 -0.93 14.09
CA VAL A 154 -5.22 0.36 14.22
C VAL A 154 -4.70 1.36 13.19
N LEU A 155 -3.38 1.50 13.07
CA LEU A 155 -2.77 2.37 12.07
C LEU A 155 -3.10 1.90 10.64
N ALA A 156 -3.24 0.60 10.38
CA ALA A 156 -3.63 0.08 9.07
C ALA A 156 -5.05 0.48 8.72
N ALA A 157 -5.97 0.33 9.68
CA ALA A 157 -7.36 0.75 9.52
C ALA A 157 -7.45 2.26 9.23
N LEU A 158 -6.70 3.08 9.97
CA LEU A 158 -6.63 4.53 9.74
C LEU A 158 -6.08 4.87 8.34
N MET A 159 -5.01 4.20 7.90
CA MET A 159 -4.41 4.43 6.58
C MET A 159 -5.33 4.02 5.43
N VAL A 160 -6.07 2.92 5.58
CA VAL A 160 -7.05 2.47 4.58
C VAL A 160 -8.25 3.42 4.51
N ARG A 161 -8.65 3.99 5.65
CA ARG A 161 -9.78 4.93 5.77
C ARG A 161 -9.39 6.39 5.61
N LEU A 162 -8.12 6.70 5.32
CA LEU A 162 -7.65 8.08 5.20
C LEU A 162 -8.39 8.87 4.13
N ASP A 163 -8.74 8.21 3.01
CA ASP A 163 -9.50 8.84 1.93
C ASP A 163 -10.94 9.18 2.38
N ASP A 164 -11.59 8.29 3.13
CA ASP A 164 -12.93 8.49 3.72
C ASP A 164 -12.91 9.63 4.76
N LEU A 165 -11.88 9.67 5.61
CA LEU A 165 -11.67 10.70 6.62
C LEU A 165 -11.40 12.07 5.97
N ALA A 166 -10.54 12.12 4.96
CA ALA A 166 -10.26 13.35 4.23
C ALA A 166 -11.51 13.89 3.50
N ALA A 167 -12.36 13.01 2.98
CA ALA A 167 -13.63 13.39 2.38
C ALA A 167 -14.61 14.01 3.40
N LEU A 168 -14.58 13.56 4.67
CA LEU A 168 -15.42 14.11 5.73
C LEU A 168 -15.08 15.58 6.06
N PHE A 169 -13.82 15.95 5.93
CA PHE A 169 -13.34 17.32 6.19
C PHE A 169 -13.20 18.16 4.91
N ALA A 170 -13.44 17.59 3.73
CA ALA A 170 -13.38 18.33 2.48
C ALA A 170 -14.61 19.26 2.38
N PRO A 171 -14.42 20.56 2.05
CA PRO A 171 -15.55 21.46 1.83
C PRO A 171 -16.49 20.90 0.77
N THR A 172 -17.78 20.80 1.08
CA THR A 172 -18.83 20.50 0.10
C THR A 172 -18.94 21.68 -0.85
N HIS A 173 -18.14 21.71 -1.92
CA HIS A 173 -18.36 22.69 -2.97
C HIS A 173 -19.73 22.41 -3.61
N PRO A 174 -20.70 23.35 -3.52
CA PRO A 174 -21.94 23.23 -4.26
C PRO A 174 -21.57 23.25 -5.74
N ARG A 175 -22.01 22.22 -6.47
CA ARG A 175 -21.89 22.18 -7.94
C ARG A 175 -22.86 23.23 -8.47
N SER A 176 -22.34 24.37 -8.94
CA SER A 176 -23.04 25.28 -9.85
C SER A 176 -22.99 24.73 -11.26
#